data_AF-A0AAW0HYV6-F1
#
_entry.id   AF-A0AAW0HYV6-F1
#
_cell.length_a   1.000
_cell.length_b   1.000
_cell.length_c   1.000
_cell.angle_alpha   90.00
_cell.angle_beta   90.00
_cell.angle_gamma   90.00
#
_symmetry.space_group_name_H-M   'P 1'
#
loop_
_entity.id
_entity.type
_entity.pdbx_description
1 polymer ?
#
loop_
_entity_poly.entity_id
_entity_poly.type
_entity_poly.pdbx_seq_one_letter_code
_entity_poly.pdbx_strand_id
1 'polypeptide(L)'
;EVENPSETIPKSLIFGLPIIAAIYILTNVSYLAVLTPQEIIASDSVAVTWMNRVSPSMQWVVSLAISISILNTTVCGVLSASRVVYSASQEGQLPLICSMLNDHHCPVVAITQIIILSSLAIIPLNLIYVIKYLGLTYFIGNGLNMIALLKMRYKDPDLPRPYKVWLPLVFGSIGLSLFLLLIPIIKSPTLDRFYEITIFCSGLPCYWIHLLLKKYAGAFDKITCYLQLLLNVSPAEDHDKCFSTEEN
;
A
#
# COMPACT_ATOMS: atom_id res chain seq x y z
N GLU A 1 5.13 -9.62 -18.49
CA GLU A 1 3.94 -8.83 -18.88
C GLU A 1 2.77 -9.79 -19.05
N VAL A 2 1.53 -9.39 -18.76
CA VAL A 2 0.36 -10.27 -18.88
C VAL A 2 -0.02 -10.38 -20.36
N GLU A 3 -0.14 -11.60 -20.87
CA GLU A 3 -0.58 -11.84 -22.24
C GLU A 3 -2.05 -11.41 -22.41
N ASN A 4 -2.32 -10.55 -23.40
CA ASN A 4 -3.65 -10.00 -23.72
C ASN A 4 -4.41 -9.42 -22.51
N PRO A 5 -3.97 -8.26 -21.97
CA PRO A 5 -4.53 -7.69 -20.74
C PRO A 5 -6.02 -7.33 -20.86
N SER A 6 -6.49 -6.99 -22.06
CA SER A 6 -7.90 -6.64 -22.33
C SER A 6 -8.87 -7.77 -21.99
N GLU A 7 -8.47 -9.03 -22.18
CA GLU A 7 -9.31 -10.20 -21.91
C GLU A 7 -8.95 -10.91 -20.61
N THR A 8 -7.65 -11.05 -20.33
CA THR A 8 -7.17 -11.83 -19.20
C THR A 8 -7.51 -11.17 -17.87
N ILE A 9 -7.40 -9.84 -17.78
CA ILE A 9 -7.70 -9.09 -16.54
C ILE A 9 -9.18 -9.23 -16.13
N PRO A 10 -10.18 -8.95 -16.98
CA PRO A 10 -11.58 -9.08 -16.59
C PRO A 10 -11.98 -10.54 -16.30
N LYS A 11 -11.49 -11.52 -17.09
CA LYS A 11 -11.74 -12.94 -16.83
C LYS A 11 -11.18 -13.36 -15.46
N SER A 12 -9.96 -12.95 -15.14
CA SER A 12 -9.34 -13.22 -13.83
C SER A 12 -10.15 -12.63 -12.68
N LEU A 13 -10.70 -11.42 -12.83
CA LEU A 13 -11.57 -10.81 -11.81
C LEU A 13 -12.88 -11.58 -11.62
N ILE A 14 -13.54 -11.97 -12.72
CA ILE A 14 -14.83 -12.68 -12.69
C ILE A 14 -14.71 -14.06 -12.03
N PHE A 15 -13.63 -14.80 -12.28
CA PHE A 15 -13.43 -16.11 -11.68
C PHE A 15 -12.72 -16.04 -10.32
N GLY A 16 -11.73 -15.16 -10.16
CA GLY A 16 -10.93 -15.07 -8.94
C GLY A 16 -11.70 -14.52 -7.74
N LEU A 17 -12.46 -13.45 -7.91
CA LEU A 17 -13.23 -12.83 -6.81
C LEU A 17 -14.24 -13.79 -6.15
N PRO A 18 -15.11 -14.53 -6.87
CA PRO A 18 -16.06 -15.43 -6.23
C PRO A 18 -15.38 -16.63 -5.57
N ILE A 19 -14.27 -17.12 -6.13
CA ILE A 19 -13.51 -18.21 -5.50
C ILE A 19 -12.96 -17.75 -4.14
N ILE A 20 -12.35 -16.57 -4.09
CA ILE A 20 -11.83 -16.00 -2.83
C ILE A 20 -12.97 -15.76 -1.85
N ALA A 21 -14.11 -15.22 -2.30
CA ALA A 21 -15.28 -15.01 -1.46
C ALA A 21 -15.84 -16.32 -0.89
N ALA A 22 -15.92 -17.37 -1.70
CA ALA A 22 -16.37 -18.69 -1.27
C ALA A 22 -15.45 -19.29 -0.21
N ILE A 23 -14.12 -19.22 -0.42
CA ILE A 23 -13.13 -19.69 0.56
C ILE A 23 -13.24 -18.90 1.88
N TYR A 24 -13.44 -17.58 1.80
CA TYR A 24 -13.60 -16.74 2.97
C TYR A 24 -14.86 -17.10 3.77
N ILE A 25 -16.00 -17.30 3.09
CA ILE A 25 -17.25 -17.72 3.73
C ILE A 25 -17.06 -19.09 4.38
N LEU A 26 -16.47 -20.05 3.67
CA LEU A 26 -16.25 -21.40 4.15
C LEU A 26 -15.34 -21.42 5.40
N THR A 27 -14.33 -20.56 5.43
CA THR A 27 -13.42 -20.40 6.57
C THR A 27 -14.16 -19.84 7.79
N ASN A 28 -14.99 -18.80 7.61
CA ASN A 28 -15.78 -18.25 8.71
C ASN A 28 -16.82 -19.24 9.24
N VAL A 29 -17.45 -20.02 8.36
CA VAL A 29 -18.36 -21.10 8.76
C VAL A 29 -17.61 -22.16 9.58
N SER A 30 -16.40 -22.56 9.15
CA SER A 30 -15.56 -23.51 9.89
C SER A 30 -15.21 -23.01 11.29
N TYR A 31 -14.86 -21.72 11.44
CA TYR A 31 -14.55 -21.14 12.74
C TYR A 31 -15.78 -21.12 13.66
N LEU A 32 -16.93 -20.67 13.18
CA LEU A 32 -18.16 -20.59 13.97
C LEU A 32 -18.76 -21.97 14.30
N ALA A 33 -18.44 -23.01 13.53
CA ALA A 33 -18.87 -24.37 13.83
C ALA A 33 -18.12 -25.01 15.00
N VAL A 34 -16.88 -24.58 15.25
CA VAL A 34 -15.99 -25.18 16.27
C VAL A 34 -15.82 -24.31 17.51
N LEU A 35 -15.77 -22.98 17.33
CA LEU A 35 -15.49 -22.02 18.40
C LEU A 35 -16.77 -21.32 18.85
N THR A 36 -16.82 -20.97 20.14
CA THR A 36 -17.88 -20.08 20.64
C THR A 36 -17.56 -18.62 20.31
N PRO A 37 -18.57 -17.73 20.19
CA PRO A 37 -18.33 -16.31 19.92
C PRO A 37 -17.43 -15.63 20.97
N GLN A 38 -17.50 -16.08 22.23
CA GLN A 38 -16.66 -15.55 23.31
C GLN A 38 -15.19 -15.91 23.11
N GLU A 39 -14.90 -17.13 22.66
CA GLU A 39 -13.54 -17.59 22.36
C GLU A 39 -12.92 -16.83 21.19
N ILE A 40 -13.72 -16.49 20.17
CA ILE A 40 -13.27 -15.72 19.00
C ILE A 40 -12.85 -14.30 19.41
N ILE A 41 -13.65 -13.65 20.26
CA ILE A 41 -13.38 -12.27 20.71
C ILE A 41 -12.17 -12.22 21.66
N ALA A 42 -11.98 -13.26 22.47
CA ALA A 42 -10.87 -13.33 23.42
C ALA A 42 -9.54 -13.80 22.79
N SER A 43 -9.57 -14.37 21.59
CA SER A 43 -8.38 -14.93 20.94
C SER A 43 -7.66 -13.90 20.07
N ASP A 44 -6.35 -13.72 20.28
CA ASP A 44 -5.50 -12.92 19.39
C ASP A 44 -5.34 -13.56 17.99
N SER A 45 -5.37 -14.90 17.91
CA SER A 45 -5.29 -15.66 16.66
C SER A 45 -6.36 -16.74 16.60
N VAL A 46 -7.48 -16.41 15.94
CA VAL A 46 -8.64 -17.29 15.79
C VAL A 46 -8.28 -18.63 15.13
N ALA A 47 -7.38 -18.62 14.15
CA ALA A 47 -6.96 -19.81 13.42
C ALA A 47 -6.19 -20.81 14.30
N VAL A 48 -5.36 -20.31 15.21
CA VAL A 48 -4.57 -21.16 16.13
C VAL A 48 -5.49 -21.74 17.21
N THR A 49 -6.41 -20.95 17.75
CA THR A 49 -7.41 -21.42 18.72
C THR A 49 -8.34 -22.46 18.09
N TRP A 50 -8.75 -22.26 16.82
CA TRP A 50 -9.51 -23.22 16.04
C TRP A 50 -8.78 -24.56 15.92
N MET A 51 -7.52 -24.54 15.50
CA MET A 51 -6.75 -25.78 15.34
C MET A 51 -6.52 -26.49 16.68
N ASN A 52 -6.30 -25.74 17.76
CA ASN A 52 -6.17 -26.32 19.10
C ASN A 52 -7.45 -27.07 19.54
N ARG A 53 -8.63 -26.64 19.09
CA ARG A 53 -9.89 -27.35 19.35
C ARG A 53 -10.11 -28.57 18.47
N VAL A 54 -9.66 -28.54 17.22
CA VAL A 54 -9.81 -29.66 16.27
C VAL A 54 -8.80 -30.76 16.53
N SER A 55 -7.51 -30.40 16.63
CA SER A 55 -6.41 -31.33 16.83
C SER A 55 -5.25 -30.61 17.54
N PRO A 56 -5.14 -30.75 18.88
CA PRO A 56 -4.08 -30.11 19.67
C PRO A 56 -2.67 -30.41 19.16
N SER A 57 -2.45 -31.62 18.63
CA SER A 57 -1.15 -32.06 18.12
C SER A 57 -0.68 -31.33 16.85
N MET A 58 -1.60 -30.71 16.10
CA MET A 58 -1.30 -30.07 14.80
C MET A 58 -1.29 -28.53 14.86
N GLN A 59 -1.39 -27.93 16.05
CA GLN A 59 -1.40 -26.47 16.23
C GLN A 59 -0.18 -25.78 15.62
N TRP A 60 1.01 -26.40 15.74
CA TRP A 60 2.27 -25.84 15.24
C TRP A 60 2.28 -25.67 13.72
N VAL A 61 1.59 -26.56 12.98
CA VAL A 61 1.53 -26.52 11.51
C VAL A 61 0.81 -25.26 11.04
N VAL A 62 -0.33 -24.95 11.67
CA VAL A 62 -1.12 -23.75 11.34
C VAL A 62 -0.36 -22.48 11.70
N SER A 63 0.30 -22.46 12.86
CA SER A 63 1.13 -21.33 13.26
C SER A 63 2.24 -21.06 12.22
N LEU A 64 2.96 -22.11 11.81
CA LEU A 64 4.03 -22.04 10.82
C LEU A 64 3.50 -21.54 9.46
N ALA A 65 2.36 -22.07 9.00
CA ALA A 65 1.73 -21.64 7.75
C ALA A 65 1.36 -20.14 7.77
N ILE A 66 0.80 -19.66 8.89
CA ILE A 66 0.47 -18.24 9.07
C ILE A 66 1.75 -17.39 9.05
N SER A 67 2.80 -17.81 9.75
CA SER A 67 4.08 -17.09 9.78
C SER A 67 4.70 -16.96 8.37
N ILE A 68 4.74 -18.05 7.59
CA ILE A 68 5.24 -18.00 6.22
C ILE A 68 4.41 -17.06 5.35
N SER A 69 3.08 -17.09 5.50
CA SER A 69 2.19 -16.20 4.74
C SER A 69 2.40 -14.72 5.06
N ILE A 70 2.60 -14.39 6.35
CA ILE A 70 2.88 -13.02 6.79
C ILE A 70 4.25 -12.55 6.25
N LEU A 71 5.27 -13.41 6.33
CA LEU A 71 6.60 -13.12 5.79
C LEU A 71 6.54 -12.85 4.28
N ASN A 72 5.86 -13.72 3.53
CA ASN A 72 5.67 -13.54 2.10
C ASN A 72 4.98 -12.20 1.76
N THR A 73 3.87 -11.91 2.44
CA THR A 73 3.11 -10.67 2.21
C THR A 73 3.94 -9.43 2.55
N THR A 74 4.75 -9.50 3.61
CA THR A 74 5.63 -8.40 4.03
C THR A 74 6.72 -8.14 3.00
N VAL A 75 7.38 -9.18 2.51
CA VAL A 75 8.42 -9.07 1.48
C VAL A 75 7.83 -8.49 0.18
N CYS A 76 6.69 -9.00 -0.28
CA CYS A 76 6.00 -8.45 -1.46
C CYS A 76 5.61 -6.98 -1.26
N GLY A 77 5.12 -6.62 -0.08
CA GLY A 77 4.77 -5.24 0.26
C GLY A 77 5.95 -4.29 0.19
N VAL A 78 7.09 -4.67 0.77
CA VAL A 78 8.33 -3.87 0.74
C VAL A 78 8.85 -3.71 -0.69
N LEU A 79 8.83 -4.76 -1.50
CA LEU A 79 9.25 -4.71 -2.90
C LEU A 79 8.32 -3.85 -3.78
N SER A 80 7.02 -3.88 -3.52
CA SER A 80 6.07 -3.02 -4.25
C SER A 80 6.23 -1.56 -3.85
N ALA A 81 6.40 -1.27 -2.55
CA ALA A 81 6.57 0.08 -2.05
C ALA A 81 7.89 0.71 -2.52
N SER A 82 8.99 -0.07 -2.57
CA SER A 82 10.28 0.45 -3.02
C SER A 82 10.25 0.89 -4.48
N ARG A 83 9.50 0.20 -5.35
CA ARG A 83 9.30 0.61 -6.75
C ARG A 83 8.54 1.93 -6.88
N VAL A 84 7.53 2.16 -6.04
CA VAL A 84 6.79 3.43 -6.02
C VAL A 84 7.67 4.58 -5.54
N VAL A 85 8.48 4.35 -4.51
CA VAL A 85 9.45 5.34 -4.01
C VAL A 85 10.52 5.64 -5.06
N TYR A 86 11.00 4.62 -5.76
CA TYR A 86 11.95 4.74 -6.86
C TYR A 86 11.39 5.61 -8.01
N SER A 87 10.18 5.31 -8.49
CA SER A 87 9.55 6.09 -9.56
C SER A 87 9.23 7.53 -9.14
N ALA A 88 8.77 7.73 -7.90
CA ALA A 88 8.50 9.07 -7.36
C ALA A 88 9.78 9.91 -7.21
N SER A 89 10.92 9.28 -6.93
CA SER A 89 12.22 9.94 -6.89
C SER A 89 12.72 10.32 -8.30
N GLN A 90 12.48 9.48 -9.31
CA GLN A 90 12.79 9.83 -10.71
C GLN A 90 11.97 11.03 -11.23
N GLU A 91 10.71 11.14 -10.81
CA GLU A 91 9.85 12.31 -11.12
C GLU A 91 10.25 13.58 -10.32
N GLY A 92 11.28 13.50 -9.47
CA GLY A 92 11.76 14.63 -8.66
C GLY A 92 10.81 15.03 -7.53
N GLN A 93 9.89 14.14 -7.14
CA GLN A 93 8.96 14.32 -6.00
C GLN A 93 9.58 13.90 -4.67
N LEU A 94 10.67 13.12 -4.72
CA LEU A 94 11.45 12.66 -3.57
C LEU A 94 12.95 12.91 -3.82
N PRO A 95 13.79 12.90 -2.77
CA PRO A 95 15.23 13.05 -2.92
C PRO A 95 15.81 11.99 -3.89
N LEU A 96 16.76 12.41 -4.74
CA LEU A 96 17.41 11.55 -5.75
C LEU A 96 18.10 10.32 -5.17
N ILE A 97 18.46 10.35 -3.88
CA ILE A 97 19.10 9.20 -3.23
C ILE A 97 18.21 7.96 -3.20
N CYS A 98 16.89 8.15 -3.26
CA CYS A 98 15.93 7.07 -3.26
C CYS A 98 15.78 6.38 -4.62
N SER A 99 16.24 6.99 -5.72
CA SER A 99 16.31 6.38 -7.06
C SER A 99 17.66 5.71 -7.35
N MET A 100 18.61 5.73 -6.42
CA MET A 100 19.93 5.13 -6.62
C MET A 100 19.87 3.60 -6.48
N LEU A 101 20.63 2.89 -7.32
CA LEU A 101 20.69 1.43 -7.39
C LEU A 101 22.07 0.91 -6.97
N ASN A 102 22.08 -0.21 -6.24
CA ASN A 102 23.31 -0.95 -5.93
C ASN A 102 23.76 -1.78 -7.16
N ASP A 103 24.93 -2.40 -7.12
CA ASP A 103 25.49 -3.27 -8.18
C ASP A 103 24.53 -4.38 -8.64
N HIS A 104 23.66 -4.83 -7.74
CA HIS A 104 22.61 -5.84 -8.00
C HIS A 104 21.31 -5.24 -8.56
N HIS A 105 21.30 -3.98 -8.98
CA HIS A 105 20.13 -3.25 -9.49
C HIS A 105 18.96 -3.17 -8.48
N CYS A 106 19.29 -3.18 -7.19
CA CYS A 106 18.32 -3.10 -6.09
C CYS A 106 18.33 -1.69 -5.47
N PRO A 107 17.15 -1.05 -5.27
CA PRO A 107 17.06 0.25 -4.60
C PRO A 107 17.18 0.10 -3.08
N VAL A 108 18.40 -0.13 -2.59
CA VAL A 108 18.69 -0.42 -1.17
C VAL A 108 18.28 0.73 -0.25
N VAL A 109 18.50 1.98 -0.67
CA VAL A 109 18.17 3.18 0.10
C VAL A 109 16.66 3.28 0.33
N ALA A 110 15.86 3.12 -0.72
CA ALA A 110 14.40 3.16 -0.65
C ALA A 110 13.86 2.04 0.26
N ILE A 111 14.40 0.82 0.14
CA ILE A 111 14.01 -0.32 0.98
C ILE A 111 14.31 -0.02 2.45
N THR A 112 15.52 0.46 2.75
CA THR A 112 15.96 0.77 4.11
C THR A 112 15.08 1.86 4.73
N GLN A 113 14.78 2.92 3.97
CA GLN A 113 13.89 3.97 4.41
C GLN A 113 12.47 3.46 4.73
N ILE A 114 11.90 2.62 3.85
CA ILE A 114 10.57 2.03 4.07
C ILE A 114 10.55 1.19 5.34
N ILE A 115 11.57 0.35 5.57
CA ILE A 115 11.67 -0.50 6.76
C ILE A 115 11.78 0.35 8.03
N ILE A 116 12.63 1.39 8.02
CA ILE A 116 12.80 2.29 9.17
C ILE A 116 11.50 3.03 9.48
N LEU A 117 10.86 3.64 8.48
CA LEU A 117 9.61 4.38 8.66
C LEU A 117 8.47 3.47 9.11
N SER A 118 8.35 2.27 8.54
CA SER A 118 7.33 1.31 8.94
C SER A 118 7.55 0.81 10.37
N SER A 119 8.80 0.53 10.75
CA SER A 119 9.12 0.10 12.11
C SER A 119 8.81 1.20 13.13
N LEU A 120 9.19 2.45 12.82
CA LEU A 120 8.91 3.60 13.69
C LEU A 120 7.40 3.85 13.84
N ALA A 121 6.63 3.64 12.78
CA ALA A 121 5.17 3.80 12.81
C ALA A 121 4.46 2.69 13.60
N ILE A 122 5.00 1.46 13.60
CA ILE A 122 4.39 0.30 14.27
C ILE A 122 4.65 0.32 15.78
N ILE A 123 5.86 0.69 16.23
CA ILE A 123 6.24 0.67 17.66
C ILE A 123 5.23 1.35 18.60
N PRO A 124 4.70 2.56 18.31
CA PRO A 124 3.79 3.26 19.21
C PRO A 124 2.30 2.90 19.02
N LEU A 125 1.92 2.18 17.96
CA LEU A 125 0.51 1.98 17.59
C LEU A 125 -0.01 0.58 17.95
N ASN A 126 -1.23 0.51 18.49
CA ASN A 126 -1.94 -0.76 18.62
C ASN A 126 -2.52 -1.22 17.27
N LEU A 127 -2.58 -2.54 17.05
CA LEU A 127 -3.08 -3.16 15.83
C LEU A 127 -4.45 -2.61 15.38
N ILE A 128 -5.39 -2.43 16.31
CA ILE A 128 -6.73 -1.93 16.02
C ILE A 128 -6.69 -0.50 15.45
N TYR A 129 -5.80 0.36 15.95
CA TYR A 129 -5.64 1.72 15.43
C TYR A 129 -4.98 1.71 14.05
N VAL A 130 -3.97 0.85 13.83
CA VAL A 130 -3.34 0.69 12.52
C VAL A 130 -4.37 0.26 11.47
N ILE A 131 -5.23 -0.72 11.78
CA ILE A 131 -6.27 -1.20 10.87
C ILE A 131 -7.27 -0.08 10.53
N LYS A 132 -7.70 0.70 11.53
CA LYS A 132 -8.60 1.85 11.31
C LYS A 132 -7.98 2.89 10.38
N TYR A 133 -6.72 3.26 10.64
CA TYR A 133 -5.97 4.22 9.84
C TYR A 133 -5.75 3.75 8.39
N LEU A 134 -5.34 2.49 8.20
CA LEU A 134 -5.16 1.89 6.89
C LEU A 134 -6.48 1.85 6.10
N GLY A 135 -7.58 1.50 6.77
CA GLY A 135 -8.92 1.50 6.17
C GLY A 135 -9.31 2.89 5.67
N LEU A 136 -9.14 3.93 6.49
CA LEU A 136 -9.44 5.31 6.12
C LEU A 136 -8.61 5.76 4.91
N THR A 137 -7.29 5.53 4.95
CA THR A 137 -6.38 5.89 3.85
C THR A 137 -6.75 5.14 2.56
N TYR A 138 -7.10 3.86 2.66
CA TYR A 138 -7.52 3.04 1.52
C TYR A 138 -8.79 3.56 0.86
N PHE A 139 -9.83 3.90 1.64
CA PHE A 139 -11.08 4.42 1.08
C PHE A 139 -10.92 5.80 0.46
N ILE A 140 -10.11 6.68 1.04
CA ILE A 140 -9.77 7.99 0.43
C ILE A 140 -9.04 7.77 -0.89
N GLY A 141 -8.00 6.95 -0.89
CA GLY A 141 -7.22 6.65 -2.10
C GLY A 141 -8.07 6.03 -3.21
N ASN A 142 -8.94 5.09 -2.87
CA ASN A 142 -9.88 4.50 -3.83
C ASN A 142 -10.86 5.56 -4.38
N GLY A 143 -11.40 6.44 -3.53
CA GLY A 143 -12.24 7.55 -3.96
C GLY A 143 -11.53 8.49 -4.94
N LEU A 144 -10.30 8.91 -4.63
CA LEU A 144 -9.48 9.76 -5.49
C LEU A 144 -9.15 9.07 -6.82
N ASN A 145 -8.81 7.78 -6.80
CA ASN A 145 -8.55 7.00 -8.02
C ASN A 145 -9.78 6.94 -8.94
N MET A 146 -10.98 6.75 -8.37
CA MET A 146 -12.22 6.72 -9.17
C MET A 146 -12.58 8.09 -9.72
N ILE A 147 -12.35 9.17 -8.96
CA ILE A 147 -12.52 10.56 -9.45
C ILE A 147 -11.51 10.85 -10.56
N ALA A 148 -10.26 10.43 -10.41
CA ALA A 148 -9.23 10.57 -11.44
C ALA A 148 -9.60 9.82 -12.73
N LEU A 149 -10.14 8.61 -12.61
CA LEU A 149 -10.66 7.84 -13.74
C LEU A 149 -11.80 8.57 -14.45
N LEU A 150 -12.72 9.19 -13.70
CA LEU A 150 -13.81 9.98 -14.26
C LEU A 150 -13.29 11.24 -14.98
N LYS A 151 -12.34 11.95 -14.36
CA LYS A 151 -11.67 13.11 -14.95
C LYS A 151 -10.94 12.75 -16.24
N MET A 152 -10.21 11.62 -16.27
CA MET A 152 -9.51 11.13 -17.46
C MET A 152 -10.48 10.63 -18.55
N ARG A 153 -11.70 10.22 -18.17
CA ARG A 153 -12.76 9.91 -19.15
C ARG A 153 -13.29 11.17 -19.85
N TYR A 154 -13.29 12.32 -19.17
CA TYR A 154 -13.73 13.58 -19.74
C TYR A 154 -12.63 14.32 -20.51
N LYS A 155 -11.40 14.32 -19.98
CA LYS A 155 -10.27 15.07 -20.56
C LYS A 155 -9.73 14.43 -21.84
N ASP A 156 -9.53 13.11 -21.82
CA ASP A 156 -8.87 12.38 -22.91
C ASP A 156 -9.73 11.19 -23.39
N PRO A 157 -10.85 11.47 -24.10
CA PRO A 157 -11.81 10.44 -24.52
C PRO A 157 -11.23 9.45 -25.55
N ASP A 158 -10.29 9.90 -26.39
CA ASP A 158 -9.82 9.16 -27.58
C ASP A 158 -8.66 8.20 -27.31
N LEU A 159 -8.15 8.12 -26.07
CA LEU A 159 -7.09 7.18 -25.72
C LEU A 159 -7.57 5.73 -25.92
N PRO A 160 -6.77 4.84 -26.53
CA PRO A 160 -7.12 3.44 -26.68
C PRO A 160 -7.21 2.78 -25.30
N ARG A 161 -8.42 2.41 -24.88
CA ARG A 161 -8.69 1.78 -23.58
C ARG A 161 -8.90 0.28 -23.79
N PRO A 162 -7.95 -0.59 -23.39
CA PRO A 162 -8.09 -2.05 -23.54
C PRO A 162 -9.30 -2.62 -22.79
N TYR A 163 -9.77 -1.93 -21.75
CA TYR A 163 -10.93 -2.32 -20.95
C TYR A 163 -11.74 -1.09 -20.53
N LYS A 164 -13.07 -1.15 -20.69
CA LYS A 164 -14.00 -0.05 -20.37
C LYS A 164 -14.95 -0.44 -19.24
N VAL A 165 -14.75 0.16 -18.08
CA VAL A 165 -15.62 -0.02 -16.91
C VAL A 165 -16.96 0.71 -17.09
N TRP A 166 -18.04 0.03 -16.71
CA TRP A 166 -19.41 0.57 -16.71
C TRP A 166 -19.55 1.78 -15.77
N LEU A 167 -20.12 2.89 -16.26
CA LEU A 167 -20.22 4.15 -15.51
C LEU A 167 -20.94 4.02 -14.15
N PRO A 168 -22.09 3.34 -14.05
CA PRO A 168 -22.77 3.15 -12.76
C PRO A 168 -21.91 2.47 -11.70
N LEU A 169 -20.99 1.58 -12.09
CA LEU A 169 -20.08 0.91 -11.17
C LEU A 169 -19.08 1.91 -10.57
N VAL A 170 -18.57 2.85 -11.38
CA VAL A 170 -17.67 3.91 -10.91
C VAL A 170 -18.38 4.82 -9.91
N PHE A 171 -19.58 5.28 -10.23
CA PHE A 171 -20.38 6.10 -9.30
C PHE A 171 -20.75 5.33 -8.03
N GLY A 172 -21.11 4.05 -8.16
CA GLY A 172 -21.39 3.18 -7.02
C GLY A 172 -20.17 3.00 -6.11
N SER A 173 -18.97 2.84 -6.67
CA SER A 173 -17.72 2.71 -5.91
C SER A 173 -17.37 4.01 -5.16
N ILE A 174 -17.57 5.17 -5.79
CA ILE A 174 -17.39 6.48 -5.15
C ILE A 174 -18.39 6.64 -4.01
N GLY A 175 -19.67 6.35 -4.26
CA GLY A 175 -20.73 6.41 -3.24
C GLY A 175 -20.43 5.49 -2.05
N LEU A 176 -20.00 4.25 -2.31
CA LEU A 176 -19.61 3.30 -1.28
C LEU A 176 -18.40 3.78 -0.48
N SER A 177 -17.39 4.32 -1.16
CA SER A 177 -16.17 4.82 -0.50
C SER A 177 -16.48 6.04 0.38
N LEU A 178 -17.33 6.96 -0.09
CA LEU A 178 -17.82 8.09 0.70
C LEU A 178 -18.66 7.62 1.89
N PHE A 179 -19.54 6.64 1.69
CA PHE A 179 -20.37 6.09 2.76
C PHE A 179 -19.55 5.42 3.86
N LEU A 180 -18.57 4.60 3.48
CA LEU A 180 -17.66 3.92 4.42
C LEU A 180 -16.69 4.89 5.10
N LEU A 181 -16.41 6.04 4.50
CA LEU A 181 -15.64 7.12 5.12
C LEU A 181 -16.48 7.92 6.12
N LEU A 182 -17.73 8.24 5.78
CA LEU A 182 -18.59 9.10 6.60
C LEU A 182 -19.19 8.39 7.82
N ILE A 183 -19.61 7.12 7.69
CA ILE A 183 -20.22 6.38 8.80
C ILE A 183 -19.33 6.33 10.05
N PRO A 184 -18.05 5.95 9.94
CA PRO A 184 -17.19 5.86 11.12
C PRO A 184 -16.97 7.22 11.78
N ILE A 185 -16.99 8.32 11.00
CA ILE A 185 -16.85 9.69 11.50
C ILE A 185 -18.11 10.10 12.28
N ILE A 186 -19.30 9.80 11.75
CA ILE A 186 -20.58 10.20 12.36
C ILE A 186 -20.90 9.36 13.61
N LYS A 187 -20.71 8.05 13.56
CA LYS A 187 -21.10 7.15 14.66
C LYS A 187 -20.14 7.16 15.85
N SER A 188 -18.89 7.55 15.64
CA SER A 188 -17.87 7.52 16.69
C SER A 188 -16.90 8.68 16.52
N PRO A 189 -17.33 9.92 16.82
CA PRO A 189 -16.48 11.10 16.77
C PRO A 189 -15.51 11.09 17.96
N THR A 190 -14.58 10.15 17.97
CA THR A 190 -13.49 10.11 18.96
C THR A 190 -12.32 10.96 18.48
N LEU A 191 -11.52 11.46 19.43
CA LEU A 191 -10.31 12.24 19.13
C LEU A 191 -9.35 11.50 18.19
N ASP A 192 -9.33 10.17 18.26
CA ASP A 192 -8.54 9.29 17.39
C ASP A 192 -8.77 9.57 15.89
N ARG A 193 -10.01 9.87 15.48
CA ARG A 193 -10.33 10.11 14.07
C ARG A 193 -9.85 11.45 13.56
N PHE A 194 -9.78 12.44 14.44
CA PHE A 194 -9.14 13.71 14.10
C PHE A 194 -7.64 13.53 13.88
N TYR A 195 -6.97 12.70 14.68
CA TYR A 195 -5.56 12.37 14.48
C TYR A 195 -5.33 11.64 13.14
N GLU A 196 -6.18 10.67 12.78
CA GLU A 196 -6.09 9.96 11.51
C GLU A 196 -6.18 10.92 10.30
N ILE A 197 -7.16 11.83 10.28
CA ILE A 197 -7.32 12.82 9.20
C ILE A 197 -6.17 13.83 9.19
N THR A 198 -5.72 14.27 10.37
CA THR A 198 -4.60 15.23 10.48
C THR A 198 -3.32 14.62 9.93
N ILE A 199 -3.02 13.36 10.26
CA ILE A 199 -1.85 12.65 9.72
C ILE A 199 -1.98 12.49 8.21
N PHE A 200 -3.14 12.08 7.70
CA PHE A 200 -3.35 12.01 6.25
C PHE A 200 -3.12 13.35 5.55
N CYS A 201 -3.71 14.44 6.09
CA CYS A 201 -3.53 15.78 5.56
C CYS A 201 -2.10 16.31 5.71
N SER A 202 -1.33 15.83 6.70
CA SER A 202 0.07 16.22 6.91
C SER A 202 1.01 15.81 5.77
N GLY A 203 0.59 14.89 4.89
CA GLY A 203 1.33 14.60 3.66
C GLY A 203 1.48 15.82 2.72
N LEU A 204 0.49 16.70 2.68
CA LEU A 204 0.52 17.92 1.84
C LEU A 204 1.58 18.94 2.29
N PRO A 205 1.67 19.36 3.57
CA PRO A 205 2.74 20.25 4.01
C PRO A 205 4.11 19.59 3.88
N CYS A 206 4.25 18.27 4.09
CA CYS A 206 5.52 17.58 3.84
C CYS A 206 5.95 17.68 2.37
N TYR A 207 5.02 17.50 1.43
CA TYR A 207 5.30 17.69 0.00
C TYR A 207 5.71 19.14 -0.33
N TRP A 208 5.02 20.12 0.25
CA TRP A 208 5.35 21.54 0.04
C TRP A 208 6.72 21.91 0.64
N ILE A 209 7.03 21.41 1.84
CA ILE A 209 8.34 21.57 2.48
C ILE A 209 9.44 20.94 1.62
N HIS A 210 9.21 19.78 1.03
CA HIS A 210 10.16 19.15 0.10
C HIS A 210 10.42 20.03 -1.14
N LEU A 211 9.37 20.57 -1.76
CA LEU A 211 9.49 21.52 -2.87
C LEU A 211 10.29 22.78 -2.50
N LEU A 212 10.11 23.29 -1.28
CA LEU A 212 10.87 24.44 -0.77
C LEU A 212 12.33 24.08 -0.48
N LEU A 213 12.60 22.87 0.03
CA LEU A 213 13.94 22.36 0.31
C LEU A 213 14.74 22.06 -0.96
N LYS A 214 14.08 21.73 -2.09
CA LYS A 214 14.72 21.61 -3.41
C LYS A 214 15.46 22.90 -3.80
N LYS A 215 15.01 24.05 -3.29
CA LYS A 215 15.66 25.36 -3.48
C LYS A 215 16.95 25.55 -2.64
N TYR A 216 17.16 24.72 -1.61
CA TYR A 216 18.30 24.76 -0.68
C TYR A 216 19.17 23.49 -0.78
N ALA A 217 19.35 22.96 -1.99
CA ALA A 217 19.96 21.65 -2.27
C ALA A 217 21.41 21.46 -1.79
N GLY A 218 22.21 22.53 -1.66
CA GLY A 218 23.64 22.42 -1.37
C GLY A 218 24.02 21.79 -0.02
N ALA A 219 23.10 21.71 0.95
CA ALA A 219 23.33 21.01 2.22
C ALA A 219 23.08 19.49 2.12
N PHE A 220 22.22 19.06 1.19
CA PHE A 220 21.86 17.65 1.01
C PHE A 220 22.92 16.87 0.24
N ASP A 221 23.74 17.54 -0.58
CA ASP A 221 24.75 16.87 -1.42
C ASP A 221 25.82 16.15 -0.60
N LYS A 222 26.27 16.74 0.52
CA LYS A 222 27.24 16.09 1.42
C LYS A 222 26.68 14.84 2.07
N ILE A 223 25.44 14.91 2.57
CA ILE A 223 24.76 13.77 3.22
C ILE A 223 24.52 12.66 2.19
N THR A 224 24.11 13.05 0.98
CA THR A 224 23.87 12.12 -0.14
C THR A 224 25.16 11.39 -0.53
N CYS A 225 26.29 12.08 -0.60
CA CYS A 225 27.59 11.48 -0.89
C CYS A 225 28.04 10.47 0.19
N TYR A 226 27.87 10.79 1.47
CA TYR A 226 28.18 9.84 2.55
C TYR A 226 27.30 8.59 2.50
N LEU A 227 26.00 8.74 2.22
CA LEU A 227 25.09 7.60 2.07
C LEU A 227 25.40 6.76 0.81
N GLN A 228 25.79 7.39 -0.30
CA GLN A 228 26.26 6.69 -1.51
C GLN A 228 27.46 5.80 -1.22
N LEU A 229 28.46 6.34 -0.51
CA LEU A 229 29.66 5.60 -0.11
C LEU A 229 29.34 4.48 0.89
N LEU A 230 28.46 4.72 1.86
CA LEU A 230 28.09 3.73 2.88
C LEU A 230 27.31 2.55 2.29
N LEU A 231 26.41 2.82 1.34
CA LEU A 231 25.50 1.82 0.77
C LEU A 231 25.98 1.27 -0.58
N ASN A 232 27.11 1.76 -1.11
CA ASN A 232 27.66 1.43 -2.44
C ASN A 232 26.60 1.55 -3.55
N VAL A 233 26.04 2.74 -3.73
CA VAL A 233 24.89 2.96 -4.61
C VAL A 233 25.21 4.04 -5.63
N SER A 234 24.87 3.79 -6.90
CA SER A 234 25.05 4.72 -8.02
C SER A 234 23.70 5.19 -8.58
N PRO A 235 23.62 6.39 -9.17
CA PRO A 235 22.43 6.79 -9.93
C PRO A 235 22.22 5.84 -11.12
N ALA A 236 20.97 5.55 -11.46
CA ALA A 236 20.64 4.74 -12.63
C ALA A 236 21.09 5.44 -13.93
N GLU A 237 21.68 4.68 -14.86
CA GLU A 237 22.29 5.18 -16.12
C GLU A 237 21.35 6.05 -16.99
N ASP A 238 20.03 5.94 -16.81
CA ASP A 238 19.05 6.77 -17.53
C ASP A 238 19.00 8.25 -17.07
N HIS A 239 19.65 8.61 -15.95
CA HIS A 239 19.70 10.00 -15.47
C HIS A 239 20.52 10.94 -16.40
N ASP A 240 21.47 10.41 -17.19
CA ASP A 240 22.30 11.22 -18.09
C ASP A 240 21.51 11.77 -19.31
N LYS A 241 20.37 11.14 -19.66
CA LYS A 241 19.51 11.62 -20.75
C LYS A 241 18.55 12.73 -20.32
N CYS A 242 18.18 12.81 -19.05
CA CYS A 242 17.18 13.77 -18.58
C CYS A 242 17.78 15.17 -18.38
N PHE A 243 19.03 15.26 -17.91
CA PHE A 243 19.75 16.53 -17.77
C PHE A 243 20.25 17.09 -19.11
N SER A 244 20.60 16.24 -20.09
CA SER A 244 21.04 16.70 -21.42
C SER A 244 19.91 17.31 -22.27
N THR A 245 18.65 17.13 -21.89
CA THR A 245 17.49 17.82 -22.50
C THR A 245 17.10 19.12 -21.82
N GLU A 246 17.53 19.38 -20.58
CA GLU A 246 17.31 20.69 -19.92
C GLU A 246 18.46 21.69 -20.21
N GLU A 247 19.61 21.22 -20.71
CA GLU A 247 20.78 22.06 -21.05
C GLU A 247 20.89 22.48 -22.54
N ASN A 248 19.90 22.17 -23.40
CA ASN A 248 19.87 22.62 -24.81
C ASN A 248 18.70 23.55 -25.13
#